data_AF-A0A8H4RWW9-F1
#
_entry.id   AF-A0A8H4RWW9-F1
#
_cell.length_a   1.000
_cell.length_b   1.000
_cell.length_c   1.000
_cell.angle_alpha   90.00
_cell.angle_beta   90.00
_cell.angle_gamma   90.00
#
_symmetry.space_group_name_H-M   'P 1'
#
loop_
_entity.id
_entity.type
_entity.pdbx_description
1 polymer ?
#
loop_
_entity_poly.entity_id
_entity_poly.type
_entity_poly.pdbx_seq_one_letter_code
_entity_poly.pdbx_strand_id
1 'polypeptide(L)'
;MAISLNLNPENNPFGIEWGHHALNDPTLLGAILYHASVHLDIVHRGSWSKESLYRRGESIRRMNGRLSSSESINDSTVLAVALIGRVGNLEEASALCTATWRLNGLLISSKITIMKSPPSIPRPVLDEGVAFRYSLKNNCSNIRTSRNTDILTYIRILSSLSKVGNILSKSTGALKPEIISFIRQCAIAEHDLLSIEPILPTEDHDNLKFYVYESYRVATLICINYTFRSFCPAGYVYDKLLEQLVETRAPFGNHDIKALFSRNEQEMLLWTYFVGGILSKEKAIFAQKIEQVISGLGLQGGRKVRHAWRKVLWTNKVQHHERVQT
;
A
#
# COMPACT_ATOMS: atom_id res chain seq x y z
N MET A 1 -30.06 12.92 15.92
CA MET A 1 -30.04 12.57 14.48
C MET A 1 -29.31 11.24 14.36
N ALA A 2 -30.00 10.14 14.05
CA ALA A 2 -29.38 8.81 14.01
C ALA A 2 -28.84 8.52 12.60
N ILE A 3 -27.54 8.28 12.48
CA ILE A 3 -26.92 7.86 11.22
C ILE A 3 -27.17 6.36 11.08
N SER A 4 -28.10 5.98 10.20
CA SER A 4 -28.30 4.57 9.83
C SER A 4 -27.16 4.12 8.91
N LEU A 5 -26.07 3.64 9.50
CA LEU A 5 -25.00 2.96 8.75
C LEU A 5 -25.53 1.61 8.26
N ASN A 6 -25.93 1.55 6.99
CA ASN A 6 -26.41 0.34 6.34
C ASN A 6 -25.22 -0.60 6.02
N LEU A 7 -24.61 -1.13 7.07
CA LEU A 7 -23.51 -2.09 6.99
C LEU A 7 -24.10 -3.47 6.72
N ASN A 8 -23.91 -3.99 5.51
CA ASN A 8 -24.20 -5.40 5.21
C ASN A 8 -23.34 -6.26 6.17
N PRO A 9 -23.95 -7.06 7.08
CA PRO A 9 -23.22 -7.80 8.11
C PRO A 9 -22.22 -8.81 7.53
N GLU A 10 -22.46 -9.32 6.31
CA GLU A 10 -21.55 -10.23 5.61
C GLU A 10 -20.22 -9.58 5.20
N ASN A 11 -20.17 -8.25 5.13
CA ASN A 11 -18.98 -7.49 4.72
C ASN A 11 -18.23 -6.84 5.89
N ASN A 12 -18.63 -7.08 7.15
CA ASN A 12 -17.89 -6.58 8.30
C ASN A 12 -16.84 -7.61 8.77
N PRO A 13 -15.53 -7.38 8.55
CA PRO A 13 -14.48 -8.29 9.05
C PRO A 13 -14.37 -8.28 10.59
N PHE A 14 -15.00 -7.32 11.27
CA PHE A 14 -15.22 -7.30 12.72
C PHE A 14 -16.64 -7.77 13.08
N GLY A 15 -17.17 -8.76 12.35
CA GLY A 15 -18.48 -9.36 12.60
C GLY A 15 -18.61 -10.02 13.98
N ILE A 16 -19.79 -10.62 14.22
CA ILE A 16 -20.21 -11.18 15.51
C ILE A 16 -19.12 -12.05 16.17
N GLU A 17 -18.43 -12.88 15.39
CA GLU A 17 -17.34 -13.76 15.83
C GLU A 17 -16.18 -13.00 16.49
N TRP A 18 -15.62 -11.97 15.84
CA TRP A 18 -14.57 -11.14 16.43
C TRP A 18 -15.08 -10.27 17.59
N GLY A 19 -16.37 -9.91 17.58
CA GLY A 19 -17.03 -9.29 18.74
C GLY A 19 -16.97 -10.19 19.98
N HIS A 20 -17.35 -11.46 19.85
CA HIS A 20 -17.24 -12.44 20.93
C HIS A 20 -15.80 -12.71 21.36
N HIS A 21 -14.85 -12.82 20.42
CA HIS A 21 -13.43 -12.99 20.78
C HIS A 21 -12.85 -11.77 21.50
N ALA A 22 -13.23 -10.55 21.12
CA ALA A 22 -12.83 -9.33 21.81
C ALA A 22 -13.42 -9.28 23.22
N LEU A 23 -14.71 -9.54 23.39
CA LEU A 23 -15.37 -9.52 24.72
C LEU A 23 -14.75 -10.55 25.69
N ASN A 24 -14.25 -11.67 25.19
CA ASN A 24 -13.56 -12.70 25.99
C ASN A 24 -12.05 -12.45 26.18
N ASP A 25 -11.44 -11.49 25.47
CA ASP A 25 -10.02 -11.18 25.56
C ASP A 25 -9.80 -9.68 25.91
N PRO A 26 -9.51 -9.36 27.20
CA PRO A 26 -9.30 -8.00 27.66
C PRO A 26 -8.12 -7.25 27.02
N THR A 27 -7.19 -7.94 26.37
CA THR A 27 -6.07 -7.34 25.62
C THR A 27 -6.52 -6.98 24.20
N LEU A 28 -7.26 -7.87 23.53
CA LEU A 28 -7.84 -7.58 22.22
C LEU A 28 -8.89 -6.48 22.29
N LEU A 29 -9.79 -6.51 23.29
CA LEU A 29 -10.76 -5.42 23.51
C LEU A 29 -10.06 -4.08 23.76
N GLY A 30 -8.99 -4.07 24.54
CA GLY A 30 -8.17 -2.87 24.76
C GLY A 30 -7.62 -2.30 23.46
N ALA A 31 -7.00 -3.15 22.63
CA ALA A 31 -6.45 -2.77 21.34
C ALA A 31 -7.51 -2.26 20.35
N ILE A 32 -8.71 -2.86 20.32
CA ILE A 32 -9.84 -2.39 19.50
C ILE A 32 -10.33 -1.02 19.98
N LEU A 33 -10.49 -0.83 21.31
CA LEU A 33 -10.93 0.46 21.87
C LEU A 33 -9.91 1.58 21.63
N TYR A 34 -8.61 1.28 21.72
CA TYR A 34 -7.54 2.21 21.35
C TYR A 34 -7.57 2.58 19.86
N HIS A 35 -7.71 1.57 18.99
CA HIS A 35 -7.82 1.83 17.54
C HIS A 35 -9.06 2.68 17.23
N ALA A 36 -10.21 2.36 17.83
CA ALA A 36 -11.45 3.13 17.66
C ALA A 36 -11.33 4.57 18.19
N SER A 37 -10.71 4.80 19.35
CA SER A 37 -10.57 6.13 19.93
C SER A 37 -9.68 7.04 19.08
N VAL A 38 -8.60 6.51 18.49
CA VAL A 38 -7.76 7.31 17.59
C VAL A 38 -8.45 7.60 16.25
N HIS A 39 -9.26 6.69 15.71
CA HIS A 39 -10.11 7.02 14.56
C HIS A 39 -11.14 8.10 14.89
N LEU A 40 -11.71 8.11 16.10
CA LEU A 40 -12.59 9.18 16.55
C LEU A 40 -11.86 10.52 16.67
N ASP A 41 -10.66 10.55 17.27
CA ASP A 41 -9.85 11.79 17.37
C ASP A 41 -9.51 12.35 15.97
N ILE A 42 -9.13 11.48 15.02
CA ILE A 42 -8.85 11.85 13.62
C ILE A 42 -10.08 12.46 12.94
N VAL A 43 -11.26 11.82 13.09
CA VAL A 43 -12.53 12.32 12.50
C VAL A 43 -12.89 13.71 13.04
N HIS A 44 -12.64 13.96 14.33
CA HIS A 44 -12.88 15.26 14.96
C HIS A 44 -11.72 16.26 14.75
N ARG A 45 -10.72 15.93 13.92
CA ARG A 45 -9.52 16.75 13.62
C ARG A 45 -8.75 17.17 14.88
N GLY A 46 -8.80 16.37 15.93
CA GLY A 46 -8.14 16.64 17.20
C GLY A 46 -6.70 16.14 17.24
N SER A 47 -5.92 16.68 18.17
CA SER A 47 -4.83 15.92 18.78
C SER A 47 -5.42 14.74 19.57
N TRP A 48 -4.58 13.77 19.94
CA TRP A 48 -5.04 12.62 20.71
C TRP A 48 -5.69 13.04 22.03
N SER A 49 -6.93 12.57 22.24
CA SER A 49 -7.65 12.80 23.47
C SER A 49 -6.98 12.10 24.65
N LYS A 50 -7.28 12.57 25.87
CA LYS A 50 -6.86 11.89 27.10
C LYS A 50 -7.30 10.42 27.12
N GLU A 51 -8.46 10.13 26.51
CA GLU A 51 -8.98 8.77 26.35
C GLU A 51 -8.09 7.93 25.43
N SER A 52 -7.72 8.41 24.24
CA SER A 52 -6.80 7.68 23.35
C SER A 52 -5.43 7.43 23.97
N LEU A 53 -4.87 8.43 24.66
CA LEU A 53 -3.61 8.27 25.39
C LEU A 53 -3.72 7.23 26.51
N TYR A 54 -4.81 7.22 27.27
CA TYR A 54 -5.09 6.23 28.30
C TYR A 54 -5.25 4.81 27.70
N ARG A 55 -6.05 4.67 26.64
CA ARG A 55 -6.27 3.40 25.94
C ARG A 55 -4.99 2.83 25.32
N ARG A 56 -4.11 3.69 24.79
CA ARG A 56 -2.77 3.30 24.31
C ARG A 56 -1.93 2.71 25.45
N GLY A 57 -1.83 3.44 26.57
CA GLY A 57 -1.06 3.02 27.75
C GLY A 57 -1.55 1.68 28.31
N GLU A 58 -2.86 1.52 28.49
CA GLU A 58 -3.46 0.26 28.93
C GLU A 58 -3.25 -0.89 27.95
N SER A 59 -3.41 -0.65 26.65
CA SER A 59 -3.23 -1.68 25.62
C SER A 59 -1.79 -2.17 25.54
N ILE A 60 -0.81 -1.26 25.58
CA ILE A 60 0.62 -1.60 25.63
C ILE A 60 0.95 -2.35 26.93
N ARG A 61 0.46 -1.89 28.09
CA ARG A 61 0.69 -2.55 29.38
C ARG A 61 0.16 -3.99 29.39
N ARG A 62 -1.06 -4.21 28.90
CA ARG A 62 -1.67 -5.55 28.80
C ARG A 62 -0.93 -6.44 27.81
N MET A 63 -0.54 -5.89 26.65
CA MET A 63 0.23 -6.62 25.64
C MET A 63 1.58 -7.06 26.19
N ASN A 64 2.33 -6.17 26.82
CA ASN A 64 3.62 -6.49 27.44
C ASN A 64 3.48 -7.54 28.55
N GLY A 65 2.42 -7.45 29.37
CA GLY A 65 2.10 -8.46 30.37
C GLY A 65 1.89 -9.85 29.75
N ARG A 66 1.10 -9.94 28.66
CA ARG A 66 0.88 -11.22 27.96
C ARG A 66 2.16 -11.74 27.29
N LEU A 67 2.91 -10.89 26.57
CA LEU A 67 4.16 -11.27 25.90
C LEU A 67 5.27 -11.70 26.87
N SER A 68 5.19 -11.29 28.14
CA SER A 68 6.11 -11.72 29.21
C SER A 68 5.65 -12.99 29.93
N SER A 69 4.39 -13.40 29.74
CA SER A 69 3.85 -14.64 30.31
C SER A 69 4.23 -15.85 29.46
N SER A 70 4.21 -17.05 30.06
CA SER A 70 4.37 -18.32 29.34
C SER A 70 3.09 -18.79 28.65
N GLU A 71 2.04 -17.96 28.56
CA GLU A 71 0.83 -18.28 27.81
C GLU A 71 1.14 -18.39 26.30
N SER A 72 0.45 -19.29 25.61
CA SER A 72 0.60 -19.45 24.18
C SER A 72 0.09 -18.21 23.44
N ILE A 73 0.94 -17.63 22.58
CA ILE A 73 0.56 -16.55 21.66
C ILE A 73 -0.58 -17.06 20.76
N ASN A 74 -1.78 -16.55 20.99
CA ASN A 74 -2.99 -16.89 20.24
C ASN A 74 -3.33 -15.82 19.18
N ASP A 75 -4.31 -16.10 18.31
CA ASP A 75 -4.68 -15.19 17.23
C ASP A 75 -5.18 -13.82 17.73
N SER A 76 -5.87 -13.77 18.87
CA SER A 76 -6.26 -12.52 19.54
C SER A 76 -5.04 -11.66 19.91
N THR A 77 -3.93 -12.28 20.31
CA THR A 77 -2.67 -11.59 20.62
C THR A 77 -2.03 -11.04 19.34
N VAL A 78 -2.01 -11.82 18.26
CA VAL A 78 -1.51 -11.36 16.94
C VAL A 78 -2.34 -10.19 16.42
N LEU A 79 -3.66 -10.27 16.50
CA LEU A 79 -4.57 -9.19 16.08
C LEU A 79 -4.42 -7.94 16.94
N ALA A 80 -4.29 -8.09 18.26
CA ALA A 80 -4.08 -6.97 19.18
C ALA A 80 -2.73 -6.25 18.93
N VAL A 81 -1.64 -6.99 18.65
CA VAL A 81 -0.36 -6.40 18.21
C VAL A 81 -0.53 -5.64 16.90
N ALA A 82 -1.23 -6.23 15.92
CA ALA A 82 -1.48 -5.59 14.63
C ALA A 82 -2.30 -4.29 14.76
N LEU A 83 -3.33 -4.27 15.62
CA LEU A 83 -4.14 -3.10 15.91
C LEU A 83 -3.32 -1.99 16.60
N ILE A 84 -2.56 -2.32 17.65
CA ILE A 84 -1.72 -1.34 18.37
C ILE A 84 -0.65 -0.75 17.43
N GLY A 85 0.05 -1.61 16.68
CA GLY A 85 1.10 -1.19 15.75
C GLY A 85 0.58 -0.35 14.59
N ARG A 86 -0.60 -0.69 14.04
CA ARG A 86 -1.21 0.09 12.94
C ARG A 86 -1.47 1.55 13.32
N VAL A 87 -1.84 1.83 14.57
CA VAL A 87 -2.08 3.19 15.04
C VAL A 87 -0.76 3.97 15.20
N GLY A 88 0.33 3.32 15.63
CA GLY A 88 1.66 3.94 15.67
C GLY A 88 2.16 4.39 14.28
N ASN A 89 1.75 3.70 13.21
CA ASN A 89 2.06 4.11 11.84
C ASN A 89 1.18 5.28 11.34
N LEU A 90 0.02 5.55 11.96
CA LEU A 90 -0.75 6.78 11.72
C LEU A 90 -0.09 7.99 12.39
N GLU A 91 0.59 7.78 13.52
CA GLU A 91 1.49 8.75 14.16
C GLU A 91 2.60 9.17 13.17
N GLU A 92 3.36 8.22 12.59
CA GLU A 92 4.46 8.50 11.65
C GLU A 92 4.04 9.26 10.37
N ALA A 93 2.79 9.14 9.94
CA ALA A 93 2.27 9.89 8.79
C ALA A 93 1.97 11.38 9.10
N SER A 94 1.87 11.75 10.38
CA SER A 94 1.57 13.14 10.81
C SER A 94 2.74 13.82 11.55
N ALA A 95 3.63 13.04 12.15
CA ALA A 95 4.72 13.51 13.01
C ALA A 95 6.11 13.34 12.36
N LEU A 96 6.26 13.85 11.13
CA LEU A 96 7.51 14.27 10.45
C LEU A 96 8.72 13.29 10.39
N CYS A 97 9.30 13.20 9.19
CA CYS A 97 10.71 13.44 8.81
C CYS A 97 11.91 13.49 9.81
N THR A 98 11.80 13.33 11.13
CA THR A 98 12.91 13.57 12.06
C THR A 98 12.77 12.81 13.39
N ALA A 99 13.47 11.66 13.54
CA ALA A 99 14.26 11.23 14.72
C ALA A 99 14.24 9.72 15.08
N THR A 100 13.20 8.94 14.76
CA THR A 100 12.88 7.72 15.54
C THR A 100 13.52 6.39 15.07
N TRP A 101 14.81 6.38 14.71
CA TRP A 101 15.55 5.15 14.35
C TRP A 101 16.50 4.59 15.44
N ARG A 102 16.36 5.01 16.71
CA ARG A 102 17.39 4.76 17.75
C ARG A 102 17.03 4.07 19.06
N LEU A 103 15.78 3.64 19.30
CA LEU A 103 15.39 3.05 20.61
C LEU A 103 14.92 1.58 20.65
N ASN A 104 14.61 0.93 19.52
CA ASN A 104 14.20 -0.48 19.50
C ASN A 104 15.35 -1.49 19.28
N GLY A 105 16.61 -1.06 19.41
CA GLY A 105 17.80 -1.90 19.19
C GLY A 105 18.54 -2.38 20.44
N LEU A 106 18.09 -1.98 21.64
CA LEU A 106 18.84 -2.15 22.89
C LEU A 106 17.95 -2.66 24.03
N LEU A 107 17.52 -3.94 23.95
CA LEU A 107 17.18 -4.77 25.12
C LEU A 107 16.94 -6.27 24.78
N ILE A 108 17.82 -6.88 23.97
CA ILE A 108 17.96 -8.36 23.93
C ILE A 108 19.45 -8.71 24.04
N SER A 109 19.96 -8.70 25.27
CA SER A 109 21.29 -9.20 25.61
C SER A 109 21.34 -9.74 27.04
N SER A 110 20.70 -10.88 27.27
CA SER A 110 21.05 -11.79 28.37
C SER A 110 20.81 -13.23 27.94
N LYS A 111 21.76 -14.11 28.29
CA LYS A 111 21.79 -15.53 27.87
C LYS A 111 20.80 -16.35 28.69
N ILE A 112 20.02 -17.22 28.05
CA ILE A 112 19.50 -18.44 28.67
C ILE A 112 19.67 -19.65 27.74
N THR A 113 20.23 -20.71 28.32
CA THR A 113 20.36 -22.08 27.81
C THR A 113 20.05 -22.98 29.02
N ILE A 114 19.50 -24.20 28.92
CA ILE A 114 19.36 -25.17 27.81
C ILE A 114 17.89 -25.71 27.88
N MET A 115 17.26 -26.27 26.84
CA MET A 115 17.28 -27.73 26.59
C MET A 115 16.61 -28.14 25.27
N LYS A 116 17.34 -28.98 24.51
CA LYS A 116 16.94 -30.08 23.61
C LYS A 116 15.63 -29.96 22.80
N SER A 117 15.80 -29.86 21.48
CA SER A 117 14.76 -29.97 20.45
C SER A 117 14.06 -31.33 20.37
N PRO A 118 12.75 -31.40 20.05
CA PRO A 118 12.07 -32.63 19.66
C PRO A 118 12.60 -33.19 18.33
N PRO A 119 12.41 -34.49 18.03
CA PRO A 119 12.82 -35.08 16.76
C PRO A 119 12.07 -34.47 15.57
N SER A 120 12.82 -34.14 14.51
CA SER A 120 12.27 -33.52 13.30
C SER A 120 11.56 -34.56 12.42
N ILE A 121 10.25 -34.40 12.23
CA ILE A 121 9.53 -35.05 11.14
C ILE A 121 10.06 -34.46 9.81
N PRO A 122 10.59 -35.28 8.88
CA PRO A 122 11.04 -34.78 7.59
C PRO A 122 9.84 -34.25 6.79
N ARG A 123 9.81 -32.94 6.53
CA ARG A 123 8.80 -32.35 5.63
C ARG A 123 9.11 -32.80 4.20
N PRO A 124 8.10 -33.18 3.40
CA PRO A 124 8.31 -33.47 1.99
C PRO A 124 8.87 -32.22 1.27
N VAL A 125 9.96 -32.41 0.54
CA VAL A 125 10.58 -31.35 -0.26
C VAL A 125 9.81 -31.25 -1.58
N LEU A 126 8.89 -30.29 -1.64
CA LEU A 126 8.32 -29.83 -2.91
C LEU A 126 9.34 -28.92 -3.61
N ASP A 127 9.98 -29.46 -4.64
CA ASP A 127 11.11 -28.85 -5.37
C ASP A 127 10.74 -27.52 -6.05
N GLU A 128 9.46 -27.32 -6.36
CA GLU A 128 8.90 -26.08 -6.94
C GLU A 128 9.21 -24.82 -6.09
N GLY A 129 9.39 -24.98 -4.77
CA GLY A 129 9.69 -23.86 -3.87
C GLY A 129 11.07 -23.23 -4.07
N VAL A 130 12.05 -23.95 -4.63
CA VAL A 130 13.43 -23.45 -4.78
C VAL A 130 13.50 -22.42 -5.91
N ALA A 131 12.98 -22.75 -7.08
CA ALA A 131 12.93 -21.84 -8.23
C ALA A 131 12.14 -20.55 -7.92
N PHE A 132 11.03 -20.68 -7.19
CA PHE A 132 10.23 -19.54 -6.74
C PHE A 132 11.02 -18.59 -5.82
N ARG A 133 11.75 -19.13 -4.82
CA ARG A 133 12.57 -18.31 -3.91
C ARG A 133 13.74 -17.64 -4.60
N TYR A 134 14.39 -18.29 -5.58
CA TYR A 134 15.45 -17.67 -6.37
C TYR A 134 14.92 -16.51 -7.23
N SER A 135 13.78 -16.72 -7.90
CA SER A 135 13.11 -15.67 -8.67
C SER A 135 12.71 -14.48 -7.79
N LEU A 136 12.09 -14.73 -6.63
CA LEU A 136 11.82 -13.71 -5.62
C LEU A 136 13.11 -12.97 -5.23
N LYS A 137 14.12 -13.68 -4.70
CA LYS A 137 15.34 -13.07 -4.17
C LYS A 137 16.02 -12.15 -5.18
N ASN A 138 16.15 -12.57 -6.43
CA ASN A 138 16.78 -11.79 -7.50
C ASN A 138 15.94 -10.58 -7.95
N ASN A 139 14.60 -10.69 -7.97
CA ASN A 139 13.73 -9.55 -8.29
C ASN A 139 13.65 -8.54 -7.13
N CYS A 140 13.71 -9.03 -5.88
CA CYS A 140 13.60 -8.20 -4.67
C CYS A 140 14.91 -7.46 -4.35
N SER A 141 16.07 -8.05 -4.62
CA SER A 141 17.39 -7.41 -4.37
C SER A 141 17.59 -6.12 -5.17
N ASN A 142 16.95 -6.02 -6.34
CA ASN A 142 17.09 -4.91 -7.27
C ASN A 142 16.29 -3.65 -6.88
N ILE A 143 15.50 -3.71 -5.79
CA ILE A 143 14.66 -2.60 -5.32
C ILE A 143 15.41 -1.66 -4.36
N ARG A 144 16.65 -1.99 -3.94
CA ARG A 144 17.51 -1.06 -3.19
C ARG A 144 18.04 0.05 -4.10
N THR A 145 17.33 1.17 -4.18
CA THR A 145 17.70 2.31 -5.01
C THR A 145 18.52 3.37 -4.27
N SER A 146 19.32 4.12 -5.04
CA SER A 146 20.00 5.34 -4.58
C SER A 146 18.97 6.41 -4.20
N ARG A 147 19.26 7.24 -3.18
CA ARG A 147 18.37 8.34 -2.74
C ARG A 147 17.97 9.31 -3.85
N ASN A 148 18.79 9.44 -4.89
CA ASN A 148 18.47 10.26 -6.07
C ASN A 148 17.84 9.39 -7.17
N THR A 149 16.74 8.71 -6.87
CA THR A 149 16.04 7.90 -7.89
C THR A 149 15.04 8.74 -8.67
N ASP A 150 15.30 8.90 -9.98
CA ASP A 150 14.31 9.39 -10.94
C ASP A 150 13.01 8.59 -10.82
N ILE A 151 11.87 9.29 -10.87
CA ILE A 151 10.51 8.75 -10.82
C ILE A 151 10.22 7.73 -11.94
N LEU A 152 10.92 7.81 -13.09
CA LEU A 152 10.95 6.75 -14.12
C LEU A 152 11.49 5.41 -13.61
N THR A 153 12.33 5.41 -12.57
CA THR A 153 12.82 4.18 -11.93
C THR A 153 11.70 3.50 -11.14
N TYR A 154 10.74 4.23 -10.60
CA TYR A 154 9.60 3.64 -9.92
C TYR A 154 8.72 2.81 -10.86
N ILE A 155 8.60 3.18 -12.15
CA ILE A 155 7.98 2.30 -13.17
C ILE A 155 8.60 0.89 -13.13
N ARG A 156 9.93 0.80 -13.04
CA ARG A 156 10.66 -0.48 -13.01
C ARG A 156 10.47 -1.21 -11.68
N ILE A 157 10.46 -0.48 -10.56
CA ILE A 157 10.15 -1.04 -9.23
C ILE A 157 8.74 -1.64 -9.23
N LEU A 158 7.73 -0.89 -9.67
CA LEU A 158 6.34 -1.35 -9.72
C LEU A 158 6.16 -2.51 -10.69
N SER A 159 6.81 -2.50 -11.85
CA SER A 159 6.82 -3.63 -12.78
C SER A 159 7.38 -4.90 -12.12
N SER A 160 8.40 -4.75 -11.26
CA SER A 160 9.00 -5.84 -10.48
C SER A 160 8.07 -6.31 -9.34
N LEU A 161 7.50 -5.39 -8.56
CA LEU A 161 6.50 -5.68 -7.53
C LEU A 161 5.26 -6.37 -8.14
N SER A 162 4.80 -5.92 -9.30
CA SER A 162 3.70 -6.55 -10.04
C SER A 162 4.02 -7.98 -10.44
N LYS A 163 5.22 -8.25 -10.97
CA LYS A 163 5.64 -9.64 -11.30
C LYS A 163 5.61 -10.51 -10.05
N VAL A 164 6.24 -10.05 -8.95
CA VAL A 164 6.27 -10.79 -7.68
C VAL A 164 4.86 -11.03 -7.13
N GLY A 165 4.02 -10.00 -7.07
CA GLY A 165 2.63 -10.08 -6.62
C GLY A 165 1.76 -11.00 -7.50
N ASN A 166 1.98 -11.01 -8.82
CA ASN A 166 1.30 -11.95 -9.72
C ASN A 166 1.71 -13.41 -9.45
N ILE A 167 2.99 -13.70 -9.19
CA ILE A 167 3.42 -15.07 -8.89
C ILE A 167 2.89 -15.49 -7.51
N LEU A 168 2.98 -14.61 -6.49
CA LEU A 168 2.37 -14.83 -5.17
C LEU A 168 0.86 -15.08 -5.23
N SER A 169 0.13 -14.37 -6.10
CA SER A 169 -1.32 -14.57 -6.28
C SER A 169 -1.70 -15.88 -6.98
N LYS A 170 -0.75 -16.55 -7.63
CA LYS A 170 -0.96 -17.82 -8.35
C LYS A 170 -0.45 -19.04 -7.57
N SER A 171 0.44 -18.88 -6.60
CA SER A 171 0.90 -19.98 -5.77
C SER A 171 -0.11 -20.31 -4.67
N THR A 172 -0.73 -21.48 -4.77
CA THR A 172 -1.71 -22.04 -3.81
C THR A 172 -1.14 -22.38 -2.43
N GLY A 173 0.11 -21.98 -2.15
CA GLY A 173 0.84 -22.24 -0.92
C GLY A 173 1.97 -21.25 -0.65
N ALA A 174 1.82 -19.98 -1.08
CA ALA A 174 2.79 -18.92 -0.76
C ALA A 174 3.10 -18.89 0.75
N LEU A 175 4.38 -19.01 1.12
CA LEU A 175 4.75 -19.10 2.53
C LEU A 175 4.59 -17.71 3.17
N LYS A 176 4.11 -17.66 4.42
CA LYS A 176 3.98 -16.41 5.19
C LYS A 176 5.20 -15.46 5.08
N PRO A 177 6.48 -15.92 5.13
CA PRO A 177 7.65 -15.07 4.96
C PRO A 177 7.77 -14.37 3.59
N GLU A 178 7.28 -14.98 2.52
CA GLU A 178 7.36 -14.45 1.16
C GLU A 178 6.35 -13.31 0.97
N ILE A 179 5.14 -13.48 1.52
CA ILE A 179 4.11 -12.43 1.61
C ILE A 179 4.61 -11.26 2.46
N ILE A 180 5.18 -11.53 3.64
CA ILE A 180 5.76 -10.49 4.53
C ILE A 180 6.88 -9.72 3.81
N SER A 181 7.78 -10.43 3.10
CA SER A 181 8.85 -9.81 2.31
C SER A 181 8.32 -8.89 1.20
N PHE A 182 7.26 -9.32 0.51
CA PHE A 182 6.61 -8.53 -0.53
C PHE A 182 5.92 -7.27 0.02
N ILE A 183 5.17 -7.40 1.12
CA ILE A 183 4.54 -6.25 1.80
C ILE A 183 5.60 -5.26 2.27
N ARG A 184 6.72 -5.74 2.83
CA ARG A 184 7.86 -4.89 3.23
C ARG A 184 8.46 -4.12 2.05
N GLN A 185 8.57 -4.72 0.88
CA GLN A 185 9.07 -4.02 -0.32
C GLN A 185 8.07 -3.00 -0.86
N CYS A 186 6.77 -3.28 -0.78
CA CYS A 186 5.75 -2.28 -1.05
C CYS A 186 5.84 -1.09 -0.09
N ALA A 187 6.17 -1.32 1.20
CA ALA A 187 6.41 -0.26 2.18
C ALA A 187 7.67 0.56 1.94
N ILE A 188 8.78 -0.08 1.52
CA ILE A 188 9.99 0.64 1.10
C ILE A 188 9.68 1.52 -0.12
N ALA A 189 9.08 0.95 -1.17
CA ALA A 189 8.74 1.70 -2.38
C ALA A 189 7.73 2.84 -2.14
N GLU A 190 6.79 2.68 -1.20
CA GLU A 190 5.88 3.75 -0.77
C GLU A 190 6.61 4.85 0.00
N HIS A 191 7.41 4.48 1.01
CA HIS A 191 8.19 5.41 1.82
C HIS A 191 9.15 6.24 0.95
N ASP A 192 9.89 5.59 0.06
CA ASP A 192 10.89 6.25 -0.78
C ASP A 192 10.21 7.21 -1.79
N LEU A 193 8.99 6.87 -2.25
CA LEU A 193 8.18 7.72 -3.13
C LEU A 193 7.54 8.91 -2.40
N LEU A 194 7.15 8.72 -1.13
CA LEU A 194 6.71 9.82 -0.25
C LEU A 194 7.88 10.74 0.13
N SER A 195 9.11 10.20 0.17
CA SER A 195 10.35 10.92 0.46
C SER A 195 10.91 11.70 -0.74
N ILE A 196 10.31 11.59 -1.93
CA ILE A 196 10.66 12.47 -3.05
C ILE A 196 10.12 13.86 -2.75
N GLU A 197 11.01 14.81 -2.47
CA GLU A 197 10.64 16.22 -2.32
C GLU A 197 10.04 16.73 -3.64
N PRO A 198 8.87 17.39 -3.61
CA PRO A 198 8.29 18.00 -4.79
C PRO A 198 9.23 19.09 -5.32
N ILE A 199 9.65 18.98 -6.58
CA ILE A 199 10.36 20.06 -7.27
C ILE A 199 9.38 21.22 -7.44
N LEU A 200 9.49 22.22 -6.57
CA LEU A 200 8.66 23.42 -6.64
C LEU A 200 8.94 24.14 -7.97
N PRO A 201 7.91 24.44 -8.77
CA PRO A 201 8.09 25.04 -10.08
C PRO A 201 8.57 26.49 -9.97
N THR A 202 9.54 26.85 -10.82
CA THR A 202 10.10 28.20 -10.92
C THR A 202 9.49 29.03 -12.05
N GLU A 203 9.00 28.38 -13.10
CA GLU A 203 8.39 29.01 -14.28
C GLU A 203 7.06 28.32 -14.69
N ASP A 204 6.27 28.97 -15.55
CA ASP A 204 4.97 28.44 -15.99
C ASP A 204 5.04 27.12 -16.77
N HIS A 205 6.15 26.86 -17.47
CA HIS A 205 6.38 25.55 -18.09
C HIS A 205 6.78 24.47 -17.08
N ASP A 206 7.41 24.85 -15.96
CA ASP A 206 7.73 23.93 -14.87
C ASP A 206 6.46 23.54 -14.09
N ASN A 207 5.50 24.47 -13.94
CA ASN A 207 4.19 24.21 -13.33
C ASN A 207 3.54 22.95 -13.94
N LEU A 208 3.42 22.89 -15.27
CA LEU A 208 2.79 21.75 -15.95
C LEU A 208 3.55 20.43 -15.77
N LYS A 209 4.89 20.46 -15.79
CA LYS A 209 5.70 19.26 -15.54
C LYS A 209 5.55 18.77 -14.11
N PHE A 210 5.59 19.70 -13.14
CA PHE A 210 5.34 19.41 -11.73
C PHE A 210 4.01 18.65 -11.55
N TYR A 211 2.92 19.12 -12.18
CA TYR A 211 1.63 18.42 -12.15
C TYR A 211 1.67 17.01 -12.78
N VAL A 212 2.45 16.78 -13.83
CA VAL A 212 2.61 15.42 -14.43
C VAL A 212 3.29 14.49 -13.43
N TYR A 213 4.40 14.94 -12.84
CA TYR A 213 5.17 14.16 -11.87
C TYR A 213 4.38 13.88 -10.60
N GLU A 214 3.67 14.87 -10.05
CA GLU A 214 2.85 14.69 -8.86
C GLU A 214 1.65 13.78 -9.12
N SER A 215 0.95 13.95 -10.25
CA SER A 215 -0.15 13.04 -10.63
C SER A 215 0.34 11.59 -10.79
N TYR A 216 1.54 11.39 -11.36
CA TYR A 216 2.17 10.07 -11.48
C TYR A 216 2.59 9.50 -10.11
N ARG A 217 3.10 10.34 -9.20
CA ARG A 217 3.44 9.97 -7.81
C ARG A 217 2.19 9.48 -7.07
N VAL A 218 1.10 10.24 -7.12
CA VAL A 218 -0.20 9.89 -6.51
C VAL A 218 -0.76 8.60 -7.12
N ALA A 219 -0.79 8.48 -8.45
CA ALA A 219 -1.22 7.24 -9.12
C ALA A 219 -0.36 6.02 -8.71
N THR A 220 0.92 6.23 -8.40
CA THR A 220 1.80 5.18 -7.88
C THR A 220 1.48 4.78 -6.45
N LEU A 221 1.25 5.73 -5.54
CA LEU A 221 0.81 5.44 -4.17
C LEU A 221 -0.52 4.66 -4.17
N ILE A 222 -1.45 5.02 -5.06
CA ILE A 222 -2.69 4.29 -5.29
C ILE A 222 -2.40 2.87 -5.80
N CYS A 223 -1.55 2.70 -6.81
CA CYS A 223 -1.23 1.38 -7.36
C CYS A 223 -0.62 0.45 -6.28
N ILE A 224 0.34 0.93 -5.49
CA ILE A 224 0.96 0.17 -4.40
C ILE A 224 -0.08 -0.27 -3.36
N ASN A 225 -0.92 0.67 -2.89
CA ASN A 225 -1.87 0.38 -1.81
C ASN A 225 -3.07 -0.46 -2.24
N TYR A 226 -3.65 -0.19 -3.40
CA TYR A 226 -4.88 -0.86 -3.83
C TYR A 226 -4.62 -2.10 -4.70
N THR A 227 -3.60 -2.08 -5.57
CA THR A 227 -3.35 -3.21 -6.49
C THR A 227 -2.46 -4.31 -5.87
N PHE A 228 -1.44 -3.91 -5.12
CA PHE A 228 -0.45 -4.87 -4.56
C PHE A 228 -0.79 -5.31 -3.14
N ARG A 229 -1.13 -4.39 -2.22
CA ARG A 229 -1.46 -4.75 -0.84
C ARG A 229 -2.87 -5.32 -0.64
N SER A 230 -3.72 -5.27 -1.66
CA SER A 230 -5.10 -5.79 -1.63
C SER A 230 -5.94 -5.25 -0.46
N PHE A 231 -5.72 -3.99 -0.07
CA PHE A 231 -6.60 -3.32 0.89
C PHE A 231 -7.97 -3.07 0.25
N CYS A 232 -9.04 -3.36 1.00
CA CYS A 232 -10.40 -3.09 0.55
C CYS A 232 -10.59 -1.59 0.24
N PRO A 233 -11.06 -1.22 -0.97
CA PRO A 233 -11.33 0.17 -1.33
C PRO A 233 -12.64 0.64 -0.70
N ALA A 234 -12.57 1.11 0.55
CA ALA A 234 -13.69 1.72 1.29
C ALA A 234 -13.21 2.73 2.34
N GLY A 235 -12.06 3.39 2.12
CA GLY A 235 -11.43 4.29 3.09
C GLY A 235 -11.24 5.70 2.56
N TYR A 236 -11.46 6.71 3.41
CA TYR A 236 -11.26 8.13 3.14
C TYR A 236 -9.92 8.48 2.44
N VAL A 237 -8.84 7.73 2.74
CA VAL A 237 -7.53 7.88 2.08
C VAL A 237 -7.59 7.56 0.58
N TYR A 238 -8.43 6.61 0.15
CA TYR A 238 -8.67 6.33 -1.26
C TYR A 238 -9.30 7.53 -1.95
N ASP A 239 -10.41 8.01 -1.40
CA ASP A 239 -11.17 9.12 -1.99
C ASP A 239 -10.30 10.39 -2.05
N LYS A 240 -9.51 10.67 -1.01
CA LYS A 240 -8.57 11.80 -1.00
C LYS A 240 -7.42 11.67 -2.00
N LEU A 241 -6.84 10.48 -2.18
CA LEU A 241 -5.84 10.27 -3.23
C LEU A 241 -6.45 10.36 -4.64
N LEU A 242 -7.71 9.95 -4.83
CA LEU A 242 -8.41 10.09 -6.11
C LEU A 242 -8.79 11.56 -6.39
N GLU A 243 -9.25 12.29 -5.37
CA GLU A 243 -9.55 13.72 -5.42
C GLU A 243 -8.29 14.51 -5.75
N GLN A 244 -7.18 14.30 -5.03
CA GLN A 244 -5.87 14.88 -5.35
C GLN A 244 -5.43 14.53 -6.77
N LEU A 245 -5.64 13.28 -7.22
CA LEU A 245 -5.34 12.86 -8.58
C LEU A 245 -6.21 13.55 -9.64
N VAL A 246 -7.41 14.02 -9.30
CA VAL A 246 -8.28 14.82 -10.17
C VAL A 246 -7.88 16.31 -10.14
N GLU A 247 -7.61 16.86 -8.95
CA GLU A 247 -7.15 18.23 -8.75
C GLU A 247 -5.84 18.52 -9.50
N THR A 248 -4.84 17.65 -9.37
CA THR A 248 -3.54 17.78 -10.06
C THR A 248 -3.63 17.70 -11.59
N ARG A 249 -4.83 17.50 -12.15
CA ARG A 249 -5.08 17.44 -13.60
C ARG A 249 -5.92 18.58 -14.14
N ALA A 250 -6.57 19.38 -13.30
CA ALA A 250 -7.26 20.58 -13.73
C ALA A 250 -6.41 21.46 -14.68
N PRO A 251 -5.07 21.60 -14.49
CA PRO A 251 -4.21 22.36 -15.39
C PRO A 251 -4.08 21.82 -16.82
N PHE A 252 -4.38 20.54 -17.10
CA PHE A 252 -4.14 19.97 -18.44
C PHE A 252 -5.23 20.30 -19.47
N GLY A 253 -6.42 20.72 -19.02
CA GLY A 253 -7.47 21.35 -19.84
C GLY A 253 -7.69 20.75 -21.24
N ASN A 254 -7.63 21.63 -22.25
CA ASN A 254 -7.66 21.31 -23.69
C ASN A 254 -6.29 21.56 -24.36
N HIS A 255 -5.19 21.57 -23.60
CA HIS A 255 -3.88 21.84 -24.16
C HIS A 255 -3.41 20.70 -25.08
N ASP A 256 -2.62 21.05 -26.10
CA ASP A 256 -1.98 20.03 -26.95
C ASP A 256 -0.88 19.30 -26.16
N ILE A 257 -1.26 18.16 -25.59
CA ILE A 257 -0.40 17.24 -24.85
C ILE A 257 0.86 16.86 -25.66
N LYS A 258 0.77 16.81 -27.00
CA LYS A 258 1.88 16.43 -27.87
C LYS A 258 2.92 17.54 -27.98
N ALA A 259 2.50 18.80 -27.94
CA ALA A 259 3.39 19.97 -28.04
C ALA A 259 4.05 20.31 -26.70
N LEU A 260 3.35 20.10 -25.58
CA LEU A 260 3.82 20.53 -24.25
C LEU A 260 4.69 19.51 -23.51
N PHE A 261 4.53 18.21 -23.78
CA PHE A 261 5.16 17.16 -22.99
C PHE A 261 6.09 16.30 -23.84
N SER A 262 7.25 15.96 -23.27
CA SER A 262 8.13 14.93 -23.82
C SER A 262 7.42 13.58 -23.87
N ARG A 263 7.95 12.65 -24.69
CA ARG A 263 7.41 11.29 -24.78
C ARG A 263 7.32 10.58 -23.43
N ASN A 264 8.27 10.81 -22.53
CA ASN A 264 8.29 10.16 -21.21
C ASN A 264 7.16 10.71 -20.31
N GLU A 265 6.95 12.02 -20.30
CA GLU A 265 5.86 12.69 -19.58
C GLU A 265 4.49 12.28 -20.15
N GLN A 266 4.37 12.11 -21.47
CA GLN A 266 3.18 11.54 -22.11
C GLN A 266 2.95 10.06 -21.71
N GLU A 267 4.00 9.22 -21.67
CA GLU A 267 3.89 7.82 -21.20
C GLU A 267 3.52 7.75 -19.70
N MET A 268 3.96 8.70 -18.87
CA MET A 268 3.50 8.87 -17.48
C MET A 268 2.03 9.28 -17.41
N LEU A 269 1.62 10.34 -18.11
CA LEU A 269 0.24 10.81 -18.17
C LEU A 269 -0.72 9.69 -18.58
N LEU A 270 -0.38 8.94 -19.63
CA LEU A 270 -1.17 7.80 -20.11
C LEU A 270 -1.43 6.79 -18.99
N TRP A 271 -0.40 6.48 -18.19
CA TRP A 271 -0.52 5.53 -17.10
C TRP A 271 -1.27 6.12 -15.89
N THR A 272 -1.04 7.39 -15.57
CA THR A 272 -1.77 8.16 -14.55
C THR A 272 -3.27 8.18 -14.85
N TYR A 273 -3.66 8.46 -16.09
CA TYR A 273 -5.06 8.33 -16.53
C TYR A 273 -5.54 6.88 -16.46
N PHE A 274 -4.75 5.90 -16.85
CA PHE A 274 -5.13 4.49 -16.78
C PHE A 274 -5.42 4.02 -15.34
N VAL A 275 -4.56 4.32 -14.37
CA VAL A 275 -4.74 3.94 -12.95
C VAL A 275 -6.02 4.56 -12.39
N GLY A 276 -6.19 5.88 -12.56
CA GLY A 276 -7.40 6.53 -12.06
C GLY A 276 -8.66 6.12 -12.82
N GLY A 277 -8.57 5.72 -14.09
CA GLY A 277 -9.71 5.25 -14.90
C GLY A 277 -10.22 3.86 -14.52
N ILE A 278 -9.33 2.97 -14.05
CA ILE A 278 -9.73 1.69 -13.46
C ILE A 278 -10.58 1.93 -12.20
N LEU A 279 -10.15 2.88 -11.37
CA LEU A 279 -10.59 3.01 -9.99
C LEU A 279 -11.70 4.07 -9.79
N SER A 280 -11.78 5.08 -10.66
CA SER A 280 -12.80 6.13 -10.62
C SER A 280 -14.19 5.64 -11.05
N LYS A 281 -15.22 6.35 -10.55
CA LYS A 281 -16.61 6.25 -11.00
C LYS A 281 -16.80 6.88 -12.39
N GLU A 282 -16.03 7.91 -12.73
CA GLU A 282 -16.21 8.74 -13.94
C GLU A 282 -15.40 8.22 -15.15
N LYS A 283 -15.50 6.92 -15.43
CA LYS A 283 -14.63 6.21 -16.39
C LYS A 283 -14.60 6.84 -17.79
N ALA A 284 -15.69 7.47 -18.23
CA ALA A 284 -15.79 8.13 -19.53
C ALA A 284 -14.77 9.28 -19.71
N ILE A 285 -14.57 10.11 -18.67
CA ILE A 285 -13.61 11.23 -18.73
C ILE A 285 -12.19 10.69 -18.88
N PHE A 286 -11.86 9.64 -18.12
CA PHE A 286 -10.55 8.99 -18.19
C PHE A 286 -10.32 8.32 -19.54
N ALA A 287 -11.34 7.67 -20.13
CA ALA A 287 -11.25 7.09 -21.47
C ALA A 287 -10.94 8.14 -22.54
N GLN A 288 -11.62 9.28 -22.52
CA GLN A 288 -11.35 10.40 -23.44
C GLN A 288 -9.92 10.94 -23.28
N LYS A 289 -9.43 11.09 -22.04
CA LYS A 289 -8.05 11.54 -21.79
C LYS A 289 -7.00 10.50 -22.21
N ILE A 290 -7.26 9.22 -22.01
CA ILE A 290 -6.43 8.13 -22.51
C ILE A 290 -6.33 8.18 -24.04
N GLU A 291 -7.44 8.39 -24.75
CA GLU A 291 -7.48 8.54 -26.20
C GLU A 291 -6.67 9.75 -26.69
N GLN A 292 -6.80 10.91 -26.03
CA GLN A 292 -6.02 12.12 -26.33
C GLN A 292 -4.50 11.85 -26.22
N VAL A 293 -4.05 11.19 -25.14
CA VAL A 293 -2.63 10.86 -24.95
C VAL A 293 -2.14 9.78 -25.93
N ILE A 294 -2.97 8.77 -26.23
CA ILE A 294 -2.67 7.73 -27.25
C ILE A 294 -2.48 8.36 -28.63
N SER A 295 -3.32 9.34 -28.99
CA SER A 295 -3.21 10.11 -30.23
C SER A 295 -1.92 10.94 -30.26
N GLY A 296 -1.62 11.68 -29.18
CA GLY A 296 -0.39 12.46 -29.04
C GLY A 296 0.89 11.63 -29.21
N LEU A 297 0.92 10.43 -28.60
CA LEU A 297 2.00 9.44 -28.70
C LEU A 297 2.07 8.72 -30.07
N GLY A 298 1.11 8.96 -30.98
CA GLY A 298 1.04 8.27 -32.28
C GLY A 298 0.73 6.76 -32.19
N LEU A 299 0.14 6.32 -31.07
CA LEU A 299 -0.11 4.90 -30.76
C LEU A 299 -1.38 4.37 -31.43
N GLN A 300 -1.48 4.51 -32.75
CA GLN A 300 -2.61 3.99 -33.52
C GLN A 300 -2.74 2.46 -33.40
N GLY A 301 -3.89 2.02 -32.87
CA GLY A 301 -4.28 0.61 -32.76
C GLY A 301 -3.81 -0.08 -31.48
N GLY A 302 -4.68 -0.92 -30.90
CA GLY A 302 -4.47 -1.55 -29.59
C GLY A 302 -3.20 -2.40 -29.43
N ARG A 303 -2.56 -2.86 -30.53
CA ARG A 303 -1.24 -3.50 -30.47
C ARG A 303 -0.12 -2.53 -30.03
N LYS A 304 -0.13 -1.28 -30.51
CA LYS A 304 0.85 -0.24 -30.12
C LYS A 304 0.61 0.21 -28.68
N VAL A 305 -0.65 0.44 -28.31
CA VAL A 305 -1.08 0.79 -26.95
C VAL A 305 -0.62 -0.27 -25.94
N ARG A 306 -0.92 -1.56 -26.18
CA ARG A 306 -0.43 -2.67 -25.34
C ARG A 306 1.10 -2.76 -25.28
N HIS A 307 1.82 -2.44 -26.36
CA HIS A 307 3.29 -2.42 -26.33
C HIS A 307 3.84 -1.29 -25.45
N ALA A 308 3.27 -0.08 -25.51
CA ALA A 308 3.62 1.01 -24.61
C ALA A 308 3.32 0.63 -23.14
N TRP A 309 2.11 0.13 -22.87
CA TRP A 309 1.68 -0.26 -21.52
C TRP A 309 2.49 -1.41 -20.90
N ARG A 310 3.08 -2.32 -21.70
CA ARG A 310 4.03 -3.34 -21.19
C ARG A 310 5.23 -2.73 -20.48
N LYS A 311 5.69 -1.54 -20.89
CA LYS A 311 6.78 -0.84 -20.20
C LYS A 311 6.32 -0.34 -18.83
N VAL A 312 5.09 0.16 -18.74
CA VAL A 312 4.66 0.98 -17.60
C VAL A 312 3.99 0.17 -16.49
N LEU A 313 3.11 -0.82 -16.77
CA LEU A 313 2.61 -1.83 -15.80
C LEU A 313 1.54 -2.76 -16.42
N TRP A 314 1.92 -3.71 -17.28
CA TRP A 314 0.98 -4.72 -17.76
C TRP A 314 0.95 -5.97 -16.87
N THR A 315 0.11 -5.92 -15.84
CA THR A 315 -0.10 -7.02 -14.88
C THR A 315 -1.13 -8.02 -15.41
N ASN A 316 -1.11 -9.28 -14.97
CA ASN A 316 -2.15 -10.25 -15.40
C ASN A 316 -3.54 -9.90 -14.84
N LYS A 317 -3.62 -9.15 -13.71
CA LYS A 317 -4.90 -8.64 -13.19
C LYS A 317 -5.54 -7.62 -14.14
N VAL A 318 -4.74 -6.80 -14.83
CA VAL A 318 -5.24 -5.86 -15.86
C VAL A 318 -5.86 -6.61 -17.04
N GLN A 319 -5.22 -7.68 -17.51
CA GLN A 319 -5.77 -8.52 -18.59
C GLN A 319 -7.09 -9.19 -18.23
N HIS A 320 -7.33 -9.50 -16.96
CA HIS A 320 -8.59 -10.10 -16.53
C HIS A 320 -9.76 -9.10 -16.58
N HIS A 321 -9.54 -7.80 -16.35
CA HIS A 321 -10.61 -6.82 -16.49
C HIS A 321 -10.99 -6.56 -17.96
N GLU A 322 -10.06 -6.61 -18.92
CA GLU A 322 -10.40 -6.53 -20.35
C GLU A 322 -11.38 -7.65 -20.76
N ARG A 323 -11.14 -8.90 -20.32
CA ARG A 323 -11.94 -10.08 -20.70
C ARG A 323 -13.33 -10.16 -20.07
N VAL A 324 -13.65 -9.29 -19.12
CA VAL A 324 -14.96 -9.26 -18.43
C VAL A 324 -15.87 -8.16 -19.00
N GLN A 325 -15.36 -7.33 -19.93
CA GLN A 325 -16.08 -6.20 -20.52
C GLN A 325 -16.23 -6.26 -22.05
N THR A 326 -15.77 -7.36 -22.67
CA THR A 326 -15.94 -7.68 -24.11
C THR A 326 -16.80 -8.92 -24.28
#